data_AF-A0AAP0G7D9-F1
#
_entry.id   AF-A0AAP0G7D9-F1
#
_cell.length_a   1.000
_cell.length_b   1.000
_cell.length_c   1.000
_cell.angle_alpha   90.00
_cell.angle_beta   90.00
_cell.angle_gamma   90.00
#
_symmetry.space_group_name_H-M   'P 1'
#
loop_
_entity.id
_entity.type
_entity.pdbx_description
1 polymer ?
#
loop_
_entity_poly.entity_id
_entity_poly.type
_entity_poly.pdbx_seq_one_letter_code
_entity_poly.pdbx_strand_id
1 'polypeptide(L)'
;MTGDDETIALRRPRLKIFHPPSNSCIFRRGYENPLTLAPCTQCDSWNYTPQKFLTIAGTYYCLKAVGPSLPAKLSISCSVTDSQWNVVSDSGKGRISMNLADKTEVCLDVDDSGTIVTNPCRSESVSDGDSQWFQLNKFS
;
A
#
# COMPACT_ATOMS: atom_id res chain seq x y z
N MET A 1 42.07 -3.45 -4.98
CA MET A 1 41.02 -2.42 -5.06
C MET A 1 39.74 -3.14 -5.41
N THR A 2 39.07 -3.67 -4.39
CA THR A 2 37.99 -4.65 -4.52
C THR A 2 36.64 -3.94 -4.44
N GLY A 3 35.90 -3.96 -5.54
CA GLY A 3 34.53 -4.49 -5.62
C GLY A 3 33.39 -3.93 -4.76
N ASP A 4 33.58 -2.88 -3.96
CA ASP A 4 32.54 -2.45 -3.00
C ASP A 4 31.58 -1.36 -3.54
N ASP A 5 31.91 -0.72 -4.67
CA ASP A 5 31.16 0.43 -5.19
C ASP A 5 29.98 0.06 -6.12
N GLU A 6 30.02 -1.10 -6.78
CA GLU A 6 28.91 -1.58 -7.62
C GLU A 6 27.76 -2.23 -6.82
N THR A 7 28.01 -2.68 -5.59
CA THR A 7 27.01 -3.34 -4.75
C THR A 7 26.05 -2.35 -4.06
N ILE A 8 26.41 -1.06 -4.02
CA ILE A 8 25.63 0.00 -3.37
C ILE A 8 24.65 0.66 -4.36
N ALA A 9 24.93 0.63 -5.66
CA ALA A 9 24.14 1.28 -6.71
C ALA A 9 22.77 0.62 -7.02
N LEU A 10 22.40 -0.50 -6.39
CA LEU A 10 21.16 -1.26 -6.70
C LEU A 10 20.19 -1.48 -5.52
N ARG A 11 20.46 -0.96 -4.32
CA ARG A 11 19.47 -0.98 -3.22
C ARG A 11 18.54 0.22 -3.33
N ARG A 12 17.62 0.20 -4.31
CA ARG A 12 16.43 1.08 -4.23
C ARG A 12 15.80 0.87 -2.86
N PRO A 13 15.53 1.93 -2.07
CA PRO A 13 14.88 1.78 -0.78
C PRO A 13 13.56 1.04 -0.99
N ARG A 14 13.49 -0.20 -0.53
CA ARG A 14 12.27 -0.99 -0.59
C ARG A 14 11.33 -0.41 0.47
N LEU A 15 10.10 -0.12 0.06
CA LEU A 15 9.06 0.37 0.98
C LEU A 15 8.24 -0.81 1.48
N LYS A 16 7.65 -0.66 2.66
CA LYS A 16 6.57 -1.50 3.18
C LYS A 16 5.34 -0.63 3.37
N ILE A 17 4.17 -1.16 3.02
CA ILE A 17 2.89 -0.53 3.36
C ILE A 17 2.52 -1.02 4.76
N PHE A 18 2.78 -0.18 5.75
CA PHE A 18 2.62 -0.47 7.17
C PHE A 18 1.24 -0.05 7.65
N HIS A 19 0.60 -0.88 8.46
CA HIS A 19 -0.65 -0.62 9.16
C HIS A 19 -0.35 -0.44 10.65
N PRO A 20 -0.24 0.80 11.15
CA PRO A 20 0.12 1.09 12.53
C PRO A 20 -0.78 0.42 13.58
N PRO A 21 -2.13 0.42 13.45
CA PRO A 21 -3.01 -0.11 14.50
C PRO A 21 -2.75 -1.58 14.85
N SER A 22 -2.32 -2.39 13.87
CA SER A 22 -2.04 -3.82 14.07
C SER A 22 -0.55 -4.15 14.02
N ASN A 23 0.33 -3.15 13.94
CA ASN A 23 1.77 -3.30 13.78
C ASN A 23 2.17 -4.34 12.70
N SER A 24 1.48 -4.32 11.57
CA SER A 24 1.62 -5.30 10.49
C SER A 24 1.79 -4.62 9.15
N CYS A 25 2.11 -5.37 8.09
CA CYS A 25 2.27 -4.84 6.74
C CYS A 25 1.42 -5.60 5.73
N ILE A 26 1.05 -4.94 4.63
CA ILE A 26 0.34 -5.59 3.52
C ILE A 26 1.18 -6.72 2.94
N PHE A 27 0.58 -7.89 2.83
CA PHE A 27 1.18 -9.13 2.39
C PHE A 27 0.31 -9.82 1.34
N ARG A 28 0.99 -10.37 0.33
CA ARG A 28 0.38 -11.22 -0.69
C ARG A 28 0.77 -12.67 -0.42
N ARG A 29 -0.18 -13.49 0.04
CA ARG A 29 0.02 -14.93 0.20
C ARG A 29 0.20 -15.66 -1.14
N GLY A 30 -0.50 -15.19 -2.18
CA GLY A 30 -0.46 -15.71 -3.53
C GLY A 30 -1.21 -14.78 -4.47
N TYR A 31 -1.10 -15.01 -5.78
CA TYR A 31 -1.69 -14.11 -6.78
C TYR A 31 -3.22 -14.04 -6.72
N GLU A 32 -3.89 -15.18 -6.60
CA GLU A 32 -5.36 -15.29 -6.55
C GLU A 32 -5.95 -14.97 -5.16
N ASN A 33 -5.10 -14.83 -4.14
CA ASN A 33 -5.55 -14.57 -2.78
C ASN A 33 -5.76 -13.07 -2.57
N PRO A 34 -6.77 -12.67 -1.78
CA PRO A 34 -6.86 -11.30 -1.30
C PRO A 34 -5.57 -10.87 -0.60
N LEU A 35 -5.26 -9.58 -0.69
CA LEU A 35 -4.20 -8.99 0.12
C LEU A 35 -4.64 -9.02 1.58
N THR A 36 -3.72 -9.38 2.48
CA THR A 36 -3.99 -9.40 3.92
C THR A 36 -2.87 -8.69 4.67
N LEU A 37 -2.99 -8.60 5.98
CA LEU A 37 -1.88 -8.21 6.84
C LEU A 37 -1.04 -9.42 7.27
N ALA A 38 0.26 -9.20 7.45
CA ALA A 38 1.20 -10.16 8.05
C ALA A 38 2.34 -9.40 8.76
N PRO A 39 3.18 -10.08 9.58
CA PRO A 39 4.40 -9.48 10.10
C PRO A 39 5.24 -8.86 8.98
N CYS A 40 5.76 -7.65 9.21
CA CYS A 40 6.49 -6.91 8.17
C CYS A 40 7.77 -7.59 7.67
N THR A 41 8.28 -8.59 8.39
CA THR A 41 9.41 -9.44 7.93
C THR A 41 9.02 -10.38 6.78
N GLN A 42 7.73 -10.60 6.55
CA GLN A 42 7.20 -11.47 5.50
C GLN A 42 6.56 -10.70 4.34
N CYS A 43 6.42 -9.38 4.46
CA CYS A 43 5.69 -8.58 3.49
C CYS A 43 6.46 -8.38 2.16
N ASP A 44 5.71 -8.11 1.09
CA ASP A 44 6.33 -7.71 -0.17
C ASP A 44 7.03 -6.36 -0.01
N SER A 45 8.05 -6.17 -0.84
CA SER A 45 8.68 -4.87 -1.02
C SER A 45 7.94 -4.05 -2.06
N TRP A 46 7.69 -2.79 -1.76
CA TRP A 46 6.93 -1.87 -2.61
C TRP A 46 7.83 -0.74 -3.15
N ASN A 47 7.43 -0.20 -4.30
CA ASN A 47 7.88 1.08 -4.82
C ASN A 47 6.68 2.01 -4.96
N TYR A 48 6.93 3.31 -4.83
CA TYR A 48 5.97 4.35 -5.15
C TYR A 48 6.52 5.17 -6.32
N THR A 49 5.86 5.08 -7.48
CA THR A 49 6.34 5.69 -8.73
C THR A 49 6.01 7.18 -8.80
N PRO A 50 6.65 7.96 -9.69
CA PRO A 50 6.27 9.35 -9.93
C PRO A 50 4.80 9.54 -10.37
N GLN A 51 4.23 8.53 -11.05
CA GLN A 51 2.80 8.49 -11.43
C GLN A 51 1.86 8.16 -10.26
N LYS A 52 2.44 7.97 -9.07
CA LYS A 52 1.79 7.59 -7.82
C LYS A 52 1.19 6.19 -7.80
N PHE A 53 1.82 5.26 -8.50
CA PHE A 53 1.45 3.84 -8.43
C PHE A 53 2.24 3.14 -7.33
N LEU A 54 1.53 2.38 -6.51
CA LEU A 54 2.13 1.45 -5.55
C LEU A 54 2.37 0.12 -6.25
N THR A 55 3.64 -0.22 -6.49
CA THR A 55 4.02 -1.41 -7.26
C THR A 55 4.87 -2.36 -6.42
N ILE A 56 4.73 -3.67 -6.61
CA ILE A 56 5.59 -4.66 -5.95
C ILE A 56 6.95 -4.71 -6.67
N ALA A 57 8.02 -4.47 -5.91
CA ALA A 57 9.39 -4.43 -6.41
C ALA A 57 9.80 -5.76 -7.08
N GLY A 58 10.41 -5.67 -8.26
CA GLY A 58 10.81 -6.84 -9.04
C GLY A 58 9.66 -7.49 -9.83
N THR A 59 8.47 -6.88 -9.84
CA THR A 59 7.30 -7.37 -10.59
C THR A 59 6.64 -6.21 -11.36
N TYR A 60 5.64 -6.54 -12.18
CA TYR A 60 4.79 -5.55 -12.87
C TYR A 60 3.50 -5.25 -12.11
N TYR A 61 3.29 -5.84 -10.93
CA TYR A 61 2.04 -5.70 -10.19
C TYR A 61 1.94 -4.34 -9.52
N CYS A 62 0.82 -3.66 -9.71
CA CYS A 62 0.39 -2.51 -8.93
C CYS A 62 -0.87 -2.80 -8.12
N LEU A 63 -1.04 -2.03 -7.05
CA LEU A 63 -2.25 -2.00 -6.24
C LEU A 63 -3.37 -1.24 -6.96
N LYS A 64 -4.54 -1.88 -7.01
CA LYS A 64 -5.75 -1.33 -7.64
C LYS A 64 -6.91 -1.27 -6.65
N ALA A 65 -7.65 -0.16 -6.71
CA ALA A 65 -8.98 -0.08 -6.12
C ALA A 65 -10.01 -0.62 -7.12
N VAL A 66 -10.93 -1.47 -6.65
CA VAL A 66 -12.06 -1.95 -7.47
C VAL A 66 -13.30 -1.10 -7.18
N GLY A 67 -13.52 -0.75 -5.91
CA GLY A 67 -14.64 0.05 -5.47
C GLY A 67 -14.82 -0.01 -3.95
N PRO A 68 -15.78 0.73 -3.40
CA PRO A 68 -16.10 0.71 -1.97
C PRO A 68 -16.48 -0.69 -1.49
N SER A 69 -16.01 -1.07 -0.31
CA SER A 69 -16.25 -2.36 0.35
C SER A 69 -15.83 -3.59 -0.47
N LEU A 70 -14.96 -3.41 -1.45
CA LEU A 70 -14.38 -4.48 -2.25
C LEU A 70 -12.89 -4.66 -1.94
N PRO A 71 -12.36 -5.89 -2.04
CA PRO A 71 -10.94 -6.15 -1.88
C PRO A 71 -10.10 -5.32 -2.86
N ALA A 72 -9.02 -4.73 -2.35
CA ALA A 72 -7.98 -4.17 -3.20
C ALA A 72 -7.27 -5.32 -3.93
N LYS A 73 -6.90 -5.10 -5.19
CA LYS A 73 -6.34 -6.14 -6.05
C LYS A 73 -4.97 -5.77 -6.57
N LEU A 74 -4.23 -6.78 -7.01
CA LEU A 74 -3.03 -6.60 -7.80
C LEU A 74 -3.32 -6.84 -9.27
N SER A 75 -2.71 -6.03 -10.13
CA SER A 75 -2.80 -6.23 -11.58
C SER A 75 -1.54 -5.72 -12.27
N ILE A 76 -1.30 -6.22 -13.47
CA ILE A 76 -0.30 -5.68 -14.39
C ILE A 76 -0.82 -4.47 -15.18
N SER A 77 -2.14 -4.30 -15.25
CA SER A 77 -2.79 -3.20 -15.98
C SER A 77 -3.11 -2.05 -15.03
N CYS A 78 -2.13 -1.19 -14.81
CA CYS A 78 -2.21 -0.03 -13.93
C CYS A 78 -2.69 1.19 -14.71
N SER A 79 -3.69 1.90 -14.20
CA SER A 79 -4.20 3.12 -14.83
C SER A 79 -4.41 4.21 -13.79
N VAL A 80 -4.46 5.47 -14.25
CA VAL A 80 -4.70 6.60 -13.37
C VAL A 80 -6.08 6.57 -12.71
N THR A 81 -7.06 5.87 -13.30
CA THR A 81 -8.44 5.82 -12.81
C THR A 81 -8.67 4.83 -11.67
N ASP A 82 -7.75 3.88 -11.47
CA ASP A 82 -7.92 2.78 -10.51
C ASP A 82 -6.65 2.39 -9.73
N SER A 83 -5.51 3.04 -10.02
CA SER A 83 -4.21 2.67 -9.44
C SER A 83 -3.39 3.87 -8.96
N GLN A 84 -3.93 5.10 -9.01
CA GLN A 84 -3.23 6.33 -8.61
C GLN A 84 -3.49 6.70 -7.15
N TRP A 85 -2.54 6.40 -6.28
CA TRP A 85 -2.69 6.54 -4.83
C TRP A 85 -2.03 7.81 -4.29
N ASN A 86 -2.76 8.65 -3.60
CA ASN A 86 -2.22 9.72 -2.78
C ASN A 86 -1.80 9.17 -1.41
N VAL A 87 -0.54 9.37 -1.07
CA VAL A 87 -0.01 9.04 0.26
C VAL A 87 0.17 10.35 1.03
N VAL A 88 -0.64 10.53 2.05
CA VAL A 88 -0.54 11.66 2.98
C VAL A 88 0.03 11.10 4.27
N SER A 89 1.12 11.68 4.76
CA SER A 89 1.69 11.33 6.07
C SER A 89 1.98 12.62 6.82
N ASP A 90 1.33 12.79 7.98
CA ASP A 90 1.57 13.90 8.89
C ASP A 90 1.68 13.38 10.32
N SER A 91 2.72 13.80 11.04
CA SER A 91 2.85 13.59 12.49
C SER A 91 2.65 12.15 12.97
N GLY A 92 3.08 11.16 12.18
CA GLY A 92 2.94 9.73 12.51
C GLY A 92 1.57 9.12 12.20
N LYS A 93 0.68 9.86 11.53
CA LYS A 93 -0.54 9.35 10.89
C LYS A 93 -0.35 9.34 9.39
N GLY A 94 -0.83 8.29 8.74
CA GLY A 94 -0.70 8.13 7.30
C GLY A 94 -2.00 7.61 6.68
N ARG A 95 -2.40 8.20 5.56
CA ARG A 95 -3.56 7.77 4.78
C ARG A 95 -3.13 7.51 3.36
N ILE A 96 -3.58 6.39 2.81
CA ILE A 96 -3.37 6.03 1.40
C ILE A 96 -4.75 6.03 0.74
N SER A 97 -5.01 7.05 -0.09
CA SER A 97 -6.31 7.26 -0.72
C SER A 97 -6.20 7.39 -2.23
N MET A 98 -7.31 7.24 -2.95
CA MET A 98 -7.41 7.56 -4.37
C MET A 98 -8.82 8.01 -4.74
N ASN A 99 -8.95 8.70 -5.87
CA ASN A 99 -10.26 9.01 -6.45
C ASN A 99 -10.58 7.99 -7.54
N LEU A 100 -11.71 7.31 -7.40
CA LEU A 100 -12.26 6.46 -8.46
C LEU A 100 -12.70 7.32 -9.66
N ALA A 101 -13.02 6.68 -10.79
CA ALA A 101 -13.47 7.37 -12.00
C ALA A 101 -14.76 8.20 -11.78
N ASP A 102 -15.61 7.79 -10.84
CA ASP A 102 -16.83 8.52 -10.44
C ASP A 102 -16.57 9.65 -9.43
N LYS A 103 -15.29 9.94 -9.14
CA LYS A 103 -14.80 10.93 -8.17
C LYS A 103 -15.04 10.57 -6.70
N THR A 104 -15.48 9.35 -6.41
CA THR A 104 -15.54 8.86 -5.04
C THR A 104 -14.11 8.69 -4.49
N GLU A 105 -13.79 9.37 -3.39
CA GLU A 105 -12.52 9.16 -2.69
C GLU A 105 -12.61 7.89 -1.82
N VAL A 106 -11.71 6.94 -2.07
CA VAL A 106 -11.57 5.71 -1.29
C VAL A 106 -10.20 5.65 -0.63
N CYS A 107 -10.16 5.06 0.54
CA CYS A 107 -8.96 4.82 1.34
C CYS A 107 -8.71 3.32 1.45
N LEU A 108 -7.44 2.95 1.57
CA LEU A 108 -7.10 1.60 2.03
C LEU A 108 -7.67 1.40 3.43
N ASP A 109 -8.20 0.21 3.65
CA ASP A 109 -8.88 -0.19 4.87
C ASP A 109 -8.62 -1.69 5.12
N VAL A 110 -8.86 -2.14 6.34
CA VAL A 110 -8.80 -3.54 6.74
C VAL A 110 -10.19 -3.94 7.21
N ASP A 111 -10.75 -4.98 6.61
CA ASP A 111 -12.03 -5.53 7.09
C ASP A 111 -11.85 -6.46 8.30
N ASP A 112 -12.96 -6.91 8.88
CA ASP A 112 -12.97 -7.78 10.07
C ASP A 112 -12.26 -9.13 9.85
N SER A 113 -12.05 -9.54 8.59
CA SER A 113 -11.31 -10.75 8.23
C SER A 113 -9.79 -10.53 8.10
N GLY A 114 -9.33 -9.29 8.22
CA GLY A 114 -7.94 -8.90 7.99
C GLY A 114 -7.59 -8.74 6.50
N THR A 115 -8.58 -8.68 5.63
CA THR A 115 -8.42 -8.46 4.20
C THR A 115 -8.28 -6.97 3.90
N ILE A 116 -7.36 -6.63 3.00
CA ILE A 116 -7.19 -5.27 2.52
C ILE A 116 -8.31 -4.94 1.53
N VAL A 117 -9.13 -3.98 1.89
CA VAL A 117 -10.26 -3.48 1.11
C VAL A 117 -10.11 -1.99 0.83
N THR A 118 -10.97 -1.45 -0.02
CA THR A 118 -11.13 0.01 -0.18
C THR A 118 -12.48 0.45 0.32
N ASN A 119 -12.54 1.48 1.16
CA ASN A 119 -13.78 2.07 1.67
C ASN A 119 -13.76 3.59 1.50
N PRO A 120 -14.91 4.28 1.58
CA PRO A 120 -14.94 5.73 1.65
C PRO A 120 -14.02 6.23 2.78
N CYS A 121 -13.24 7.26 2.48
CA CYS A 121 -12.30 7.79 3.46
C CYS A 121 -13.03 8.38 4.67
N ARG A 122 -12.57 8.00 5.87
CA ARG A 122 -13.05 8.54 7.14
C ARG A 122 -12.38 9.89 7.42
N SER A 123 -13.01 10.71 8.26
CA SER A 123 -12.48 12.02 8.64
C SER A 123 -11.21 11.91 9.47
N GLU A 124 -10.30 12.86 9.35
CA GLU A 124 -9.02 12.89 10.10
C GLU A 124 -9.20 12.95 11.64
N SER A 125 -10.43 13.22 12.11
CA SER A 125 -10.82 13.17 13.52
C SER A 125 -11.05 11.76 14.08
N VAL A 126 -10.96 10.71 13.26
CA VAL A 126 -11.05 9.33 13.74
C VAL A 126 -9.87 8.97 14.63
N SER A 127 -10.10 8.02 15.54
CA SER A 127 -9.12 7.60 16.53
C SER A 127 -7.87 7.01 15.88
N ASP A 128 -6.74 7.04 16.59
CA ASP A 128 -5.46 6.50 16.11
C ASP A 128 -5.50 4.98 15.83
N GLY A 129 -6.53 4.29 16.35
CA GLY A 129 -6.77 2.86 16.13
C GLY A 129 -7.65 2.54 14.92
N ASP A 130 -8.02 3.52 14.10
CA ASP A 130 -8.85 3.30 12.92
C ASP A 130 -8.15 2.43 11.87
N SER A 131 -8.90 1.51 11.25
CA SER A 131 -8.40 0.53 10.27
C SER A 131 -7.94 1.14 8.93
N GLN A 132 -8.19 2.43 8.68
CA GLN A 132 -7.76 3.13 7.46
C GLN A 132 -6.37 3.77 7.56
N TRP A 133 -5.69 3.64 8.70
CA TRP A 133 -4.34 4.20 8.84
C TRP A 133 -3.29 3.31 8.16
N PHE A 134 -2.62 3.85 7.15
CA PHE A 134 -1.53 3.19 6.41
C PHE A 134 -0.38 4.14 6.09
N GLN A 135 0.84 3.63 6.19
CA GLN A 135 2.07 4.40 5.97
C GLN A 135 3.00 3.71 4.99
N LEU A 136 3.75 4.49 4.22
CA LEU A 136 4.88 4.00 3.43
C LEU A 136 6.16 4.17 4.23
N ASN A 137 6.71 3.06 4.71
CA ASN A 137 7.91 3.05 5.52
C ASN A 137 9.06 2.38 4.77
N LYS A 138 10.30 2.81 5.01
CA LYS A 138 11.48 2.06 4.54
C LYS A 138 11.66 0.81 5.42
N PHE A 139 12.22 -0.26 4.86
CA PHE A 139 12.77 -1.32 5.71
C PHE A 139 13.96 -0.74 6.50
N SER A 140 13.94 -1.01 7.81
CA SER A 140 15.03 -0.70 8.75
C SER A 140 16.07 -1.79 8.74
#